data_AF-A0A4S4JY40-F1
#
_entry.id   AF-A0A4S4JY40-F1
#
_cell.length_a   1.000
_cell.length_b   1.000
_cell.length_c   1.000
_cell.angle_alpha   90.00
_cell.angle_beta   90.00
_cell.angle_gamma   90.00
#
_symmetry.space_group_name_H-M   'P 1'
#
loop_
_entity.id
_entity.type
_entity.pdbx_description
1 polymer ?
#
loop_
_entity_poly.entity_id
_entity_poly.type
_entity_poly.pdbx_seq_one_letter_code
_entity_poly.pdbx_strand_id
1 'polypeptide(L)' 'MTIFSLFKDTCPTCKQTLQHDKSEALIGRIVKHCPEGHYEKEYHPALETFVETIRN' A
#
# COMPACT_ATOMS: atom_id res chain seq x y z
N MET A 1 -20.17 16.41 8.86
CA MET A 1 -18.75 16.17 9.21
C MET A 1 -18.37 14.79 8.74
N THR A 2 -18.01 14.67 7.47
CA THR A 2 -17.73 13.40 6.82
C THR A 2 -16.25 13.11 6.96
N ILE A 3 -15.87 12.48 8.07
CA ILE A 3 -14.49 12.02 8.30
C ILE A 3 -14.30 10.71 7.54
N PHE A 4 -14.37 10.78 6.21
CA PHE A 4 -13.75 9.77 5.37
C PHE A 4 -12.29 10.18 5.17
N SER A 5 -11.51 10.09 6.24
CA SER A 5 -10.08 9.82 6.07
C SER A 5 -9.96 8.37 5.63
N LEU A 6 -10.47 8.08 4.42
CA LEU A 6 -10.06 6.95 3.63
C LEU A 6 -8.55 7.04 3.60
N PHE A 7 -7.89 6.09 4.27
CA PHE A 7 -6.48 5.77 4.18
C PHE A 7 -5.97 6.19 2.80
N LYS A 8 -5.48 7.43 2.68
CA LYS A 8 -4.75 7.81 1.49
C LYS A 8 -3.49 7.00 1.65
N ASP A 9 -3.44 5.88 0.95
CA ASP A 9 -2.23 5.16 0.63
C ASP A 9 -1.28 6.19 -0.01
N THR A 10 -0.64 6.96 0.85
CA THR A 10 0.28 8.04 0.54
C THR A 10 1.48 7.76 1.39
N CYS A 11 2.64 7.78 0.77
CA CYS A 11 3.87 7.49 1.47
C CYS A 11 4.13 8.53 2.57
N PRO A 12 4.51 8.12 3.79
CA PRO A 12 4.87 9.06 4.84
C PRO A 12 6.10 9.91 4.50
N THR A 13 7.00 9.40 3.64
CA THR A 13 8.23 10.07 3.20
C THR A 13 7.97 10.97 1.99
N CYS A 14 7.49 10.38 0.89
CA CYS A 14 7.36 11.06 -0.39
C CYS A 14 6.05 11.87 -0.50
N LYS A 15 5.07 11.63 0.39
CA LYS A 15 3.67 12.11 0.31
C LYS A 15 2.97 11.81 -1.02
N GLN A 16 3.59 11.04 -1.91
CA GLN A 16 3.01 10.59 -3.16
C GLN A 16 2.05 9.44 -2.90
N THR A 17 1.04 9.34 -3.76
CA THR A 17 0.07 8.25 -3.77
C THR A 17 0.79 6.94 -4.07
N LEU A 18 0.58 5.92 -3.24
CA LEU A 18 1.09 4.59 -3.48
C LEU A 18 0.39 4.03 -4.72
N GLN A 19 1.19 3.51 -5.65
CA GLN A 19 0.67 2.77 -6.80
C GLN A 19 0.34 1.36 -6.37
N HIS A 20 -0.65 0.76 -7.01
CA HIS A 20 -1.05 -0.61 -6.74
C HIS A 20 -0.79 -1.46 -7.98
N ASP A 21 -0.15 -2.60 -7.77
CA ASP A 21 0.14 -3.52 -8.87
C ASP A 21 -1.11 -4.37 -9.14
N LYS A 22 -1.81 -4.05 -10.24
CA LYS A 22 -3.03 -4.78 -10.63
C LYS A 22 -2.77 -6.24 -10.99
N SER A 23 -1.54 -6.57 -11.36
CA SER A 23 -1.12 -7.94 -11.71
C SER A 23 -1.24 -8.89 -10.51
N GLU A 24 -0.91 -8.40 -9.31
CA GLU A 24 -0.97 -9.20 -8.07
C GLU A 24 -2.41 -9.33 -7.53
N ALA A 25 -3.31 -8.41 -7.89
CA ALA A 25 -4.71 -8.47 -7.46
C ALA A 25 -5.43 -9.72 -7.99
N LEU A 26 -5.00 -10.26 -9.14
CA LEU A 26 -5.54 -11.49 -9.73
C LEU A 26 -5.23 -12.75 -8.90
N ILE A 27 -4.12 -12.74 -8.16
CA ILE A 27 -3.72 -13.81 -7.23
C ILE A 27 -4.15 -13.53 -5.79
N GLY A 28 -5.01 -12.52 -5.57
CA GLY A 28 -5.51 -12.15 -4.25
C GLY A 28 -4.47 -11.46 -3.36
N ARG A 29 -3.35 -11.03 -3.93
CA ARG A 29 -2.29 -10.28 -3.23
C ARG A 29 -2.40 -8.80 -3.62
N ILE A 30 -2.66 -7.94 -2.65
CA ILE A 30 -2.80 -6.50 -2.93
C ILE A 30 -1.50 -5.82 -2.53
N VAL A 31 -0.64 -5.53 -3.50
CA VAL A 31 0.62 -4.81 -3.27
C VAL A 31 0.44 -3.34 -3.62
N LYS A 32 0.81 -2.45 -2.70
CA LYS A 32 0.83 -1.00 -2.87
C LYS A 32 2.22 -0.46 -2.55
N HIS A 33 2.86 0.27 -3.45
CA HIS A 33 4.22 0.79 -3.25
C HIS A 33 4.34 2.29 -3.61
N CYS A 34 5.22 3.06 -2.94
CA CYS A 34 5.58 4.41 -3.40
C CYS A 34 6.42 4.20 -4.66
N PRO A 35 6.15 4.95 -5.75
CA PRO A 35 6.95 4.86 -6.98
C PRO A 35 8.45 5.14 -6.75
N GLU A 36 8.77 5.88 -5.69
CA GLU A 36 10.16 6.17 -5.28
C GLU A 36 10.78 5.07 -4.39
N GLY A 37 10.00 4.06 -3.98
CA GLY A 37 10.49 2.93 -3.16
C GLY A 37 10.61 3.16 -1.65
N HIS A 38 10.09 4.28 -1.12
CA HIS A 38 10.16 4.61 0.32
C HIS A 38 9.16 3.85 1.20
N TYR A 39 8.09 3.32 0.62
CA TYR A 39 7.02 2.64 1.37
C TYR A 39 6.37 1.58 0.51
N GLU A 40 6.09 0.42 1.10
CA GLU A 40 5.39 -0.69 0.46
C GLU A 40 4.40 -1.30 1.44
N LYS A 41 3.24 -1.71 0.96
CA LYS A 41 2.16 -2.31 1.72
C LYS A 41 1.58 -3.45 0.93
N GLU A 42 1.79 -4.66 1.43
CA GLU A 42 1.43 -5.88 0.75
C GLU A 42 0.41 -6.67 1.57
N TYR A 43 -0.74 -6.97 0.97
CA TYR A 43 -1.72 -7.87 1.57
C TYR A 43 -1.35 -9.32 1.29
N HIS A 44 -1.15 -10.09 2.35
CA HIS A 44 -0.88 -11.52 2.26
C HIS A 44 -2.12 -12.31 2.68
N PRO A 45 -2.84 -12.94 1.74
CA PRO A 45 -4.02 -13.73 2.10
C PRO A 45 -3.67 -14.91 3.02
N ALA A 46 -2.45 -15.46 2.92
CA ALA A 46 -1.97 -16.52 3.80
C ALA A 46 -1.79 -16.09 5.27
N LEU A 47 -1.61 -14.79 5.51
CA LEU A 47 -1.44 -14.23 6.85
C LEU A 47 -2.68 -13.43 7.31
N GLU A 48 -3.71 -13.33 6.44
CA GLU A 48 -4.92 -12.52 6.64
C GLU A 48 -4.62 -11.08 7.09
N THR A 49 -3.47 -10.54 6.68
CA THR A 49 -2.96 -9.26 7.17
C THR A 49 -2.18 -8.50 6.09
N PHE A 50 -1.94 -7.22 6.37
CA PHE A 50 -1.11 -6.35 5.56
C PHE A 50 0.30 -6.28 6.17
N VAL A 51 1.32 -6.49 5.35
CA VAL A 51 2.72 -6.25 5.69
C VAL A 51 3.10 -4.89 5.14
N GLU A 52 3.50 -3.99 6.03
CA GLU A 52 3.92 -2.63 5.70
C GLU A 52 5.44 -2.52 5.87
N THR A 53 6.15 -2.15 4.81
CA THR A 53 7.59 -1.98 4.78
C THR A 53 7.92 -0.51 4.53
N ILE A 54 8.57 0.14 5.49
CA ILE A 54 9.06 1.50 5.37
C ILE A 54 10.56 1.45 5.07
N ARG A 55 10.98 2.02 3.95
CA ARG A 55 12.40 2.17 3.60
C ARG A 55 12.76 3.65 3.70
N ASN A 56 13.67 3.95 4.62
CA ASN A 56 14.13 5.32 4.92
C ASN A 56 15.31 5.71 4.02
#